data_AF-A0A1L4BRV6-F1
#
_entry.id   AF-A0A1L4BRV6-F1
#
_cell.length_a   1.000
_cell.length_b   1.000
_cell.length_c   1.000
_cell.angle_alpha   90.00
_cell.angle_beta   90.00
_cell.angle_gamma   90.00
#
_symmetry.space_group_name_H-M   'P 1'
#
loop_
_entity.id
_entity.type
_entity.pdbx_description
1 polymer ?
#
loop_
_entity_poly.entity_id
_entity_poly.type
_entity_poly.pdbx_seq_one_letter_code
_entity_poly.pdbx_strand_id
1 'polypeptide(L)'
;MSCQHGRPQGRLAGHNAIHHLLGIPEMEEYYQPNYVTCVDLGDYGGLYTEGWERKVKKFGIEAREIKKHINLVRIYPPHRRDEIGIFKEADELQFIAPHDSHEIAKKAK
;
A
#
# COMPACT_ATOMS: atom_id res chain seq x y z
N MET A 1 -0.29 12.67 -6.75
CA MET A 1 0.07 11.62 -5.77
C MET A 1 -1.06 10.61 -5.71
N SER A 2 -0.78 9.31 -5.67
CA SER A 2 -1.82 8.27 -5.51
C SER A 2 -1.99 7.88 -4.04
N CYS A 3 -3.19 7.42 -3.66
CA CYS A 3 -3.52 7.01 -2.30
C CYS A 3 -2.61 5.89 -1.75
N GLN A 4 -1.97 5.12 -2.62
CA GLN A 4 -1.03 4.07 -2.23
C GLN A 4 0.17 4.62 -1.45
N HIS A 5 0.55 5.89 -1.66
CA HIS A 5 1.70 6.52 -1.00
C HIS A 5 1.35 6.99 0.41
N GLY A 6 0.08 7.30 0.68
CA GLY A 6 -0.32 7.95 1.92
C GLY A 6 0.02 7.13 3.17
N ARG A 7 -0.19 5.80 3.12
CA ARG A 7 0.11 4.90 4.26
C ARG A 7 1.61 4.83 4.60
N PRO A 8 2.53 4.48 3.67
CA PRO A 8 3.96 4.44 3.98
C PRO A 8 4.52 5.83 4.29
N GLN A 9 4.09 6.87 3.58
CA GLN A 9 4.52 8.26 3.89
C GLN A 9 4.09 8.67 5.30
N GLY A 10 2.83 8.41 5.69
CA GLY A 10 2.33 8.74 7.02
C GLY A 10 3.10 8.02 8.12
N ARG A 11 3.44 6.74 7.92
CA ARG A 11 4.26 5.94 8.86
C ARG A 11 5.63 6.60 9.11
N LEU A 12 6.36 6.90 8.04
CA LEU A 12 7.70 7.48 8.16
C LEU A 12 7.67 8.93 8.66
N ALA A 13 6.67 9.71 8.22
CA ALA A 13 6.48 11.07 8.71
C ALA A 13 6.21 11.09 10.22
N GLY A 14 5.35 10.20 10.72
CA GLY A 14 5.09 10.06 12.15
C GLY A 14 6.33 9.64 12.95
N HIS A 15 7.05 8.63 12.45
CA HIS A 15 8.32 8.19 13.03
C HIS A 15 9.33 9.35 13.14
N ASN A 16 9.59 10.04 12.04
CA ASN A 16 10.56 11.13 11.98
C ASN A 16 10.13 12.34 12.81
N ALA A 17 8.83 12.61 12.91
CA ALA A 17 8.31 13.65 13.79
C ALA A 17 8.62 13.35 15.26
N ILE A 18 8.46 12.10 15.71
CA ILE A 18 8.82 11.70 17.08
C ILE A 18 10.34 11.76 17.30
N HIS A 19 11.14 11.29 16.34
CA HIS A 19 12.60 11.39 16.44
C HIS A 19 13.07 12.84 16.57
N HIS A 20 12.50 13.74 15.77
CA HIS A 20 12.77 15.16 15.87
C HIS A 20 12.42 15.73 17.24
N LEU A 21 11.24 15.39 17.78
CA LEU A 21 10.81 15.82 19.11
C LEU A 21 11.70 15.29 20.25
N LEU A 22 12.26 14.09 20.09
CA LEU A 22 13.15 13.47 21.07
C LEU A 22 14.63 13.80 20.87
N GLY A 23 14.98 14.57 19.84
CA GLY A 23 16.37 14.90 19.51
C GLY A 23 17.19 13.70 19.01
N ILE A 24 16.52 12.65 18.49
CA ILE A 24 17.16 11.48 17.89
C ILE A 24 17.60 11.84 16.46
N PRO A 25 18.89 11.75 16.12
CA PRO A 25 19.40 12.23 14.83
C PRO A 25 19.08 11.30 13.65
N GLU A 26 18.81 10.02 13.89
CA GLU A 26 18.47 9.06 12.85
C GLU A 26 17.09 9.38 12.25
N MET A 27 17.03 9.62 10.95
CA MET A 27 15.77 9.83 10.22
C MET A 27 15.61 8.77 9.15
N GLU A 28 14.39 8.24 9.01
CA GLU A 28 14.09 7.28 7.97
C GLU A 28 13.76 7.97 6.65
N GLU A 29 14.43 7.57 5.57
CA GLU A 29 14.15 8.08 4.24
C GLU A 29 12.93 7.39 3.62
N TYR A 30 12.07 8.19 2.99
CA TYR A 30 10.96 7.64 2.23
C TYR A 30 11.42 7.11 0.87
N TYR A 31 11.13 5.83 0.62
CA TYR A 31 11.36 5.18 -0.65
C TYR A 31 10.09 4.46 -1.14
N GLN A 32 9.77 4.62 -2.43
CA GLN A 32 8.58 4.02 -3.06
C GLN A 32 8.96 3.15 -4.26
N PRO A 33 9.34 1.88 -4.03
CA PRO A 33 9.70 0.97 -5.12
C PRO A 33 8.49 0.55 -5.95
N ASN A 34 7.31 0.49 -5.33
CA ASN A 34 6.13 -0.13 -5.92
C ASN A 34 5.17 0.94 -6.46
N TYR A 35 4.63 0.74 -7.65
CA TYR A 35 3.51 1.54 -8.15
C TYR A 35 2.47 0.64 -8.78
N VAL A 36 1.24 0.71 -8.27
CA VAL A 36 0.08 0.04 -8.84
C VAL A 36 -0.90 1.07 -9.39
N THR A 37 -1.50 0.76 -10.53
CA THR A 37 -2.76 1.42 -10.95
C THR A 37 -3.83 0.35 -11.04
N CYS A 38 -4.99 0.59 -10.43
CA CYS A 38 -6.12 -0.32 -10.47
C CYS A 38 -7.41 0.48 -10.70
N VAL A 39 -8.12 0.15 -11.77
CA VAL A 39 -9.38 0.80 -12.17
C VAL A 39 -10.45 -0.25 -12.41
N ASP A 40 -11.63 -0.02 -11.85
CA ASP A 40 -12.86 -0.76 -12.15
C ASP A 40 -13.57 -0.02 -13.29
N LEU A 41 -13.90 -0.74 -14.36
CA LEU A 41 -14.57 -0.27 -15.57
C LEU A 41 -16.04 -0.73 -15.62
N GLY A 42 -16.59 -1.20 -14.49
CA GLY A 42 -17.97 -1.66 -14.38
C GLY A 42 -18.16 -3.02 -15.06
N ASP A 43 -19.13 -3.09 -15.98
CA ASP A 43 -19.45 -4.33 -16.70
C ASP A 43 -18.34 -4.76 -17.68
N TYR A 44 -17.45 -3.84 -18.05
CA TYR A 44 -16.25 -4.14 -18.84
C TYR A 44 -15.10 -4.75 -18.02
N GLY A 45 -15.32 -5.02 -16.73
CA GLY A 45 -14.30 -5.57 -15.83
C GLY A 45 -13.41 -4.48 -15.26
N GLY A 46 -12.10 -4.68 -15.21
CA GLY A 46 -11.14 -3.72 -14.70
C GLY A 46 -9.76 -3.85 -15.33
N LEU A 47 -8.84 -2.99 -14.91
CA LEU A 47 -7.43 -3.03 -15.31
C LEU A 47 -6.55 -2.85 -14.09
N TYR A 48 -5.52 -3.69 -13.98
CA TYR A 48 -4.51 -3.64 -12.92
C TYR A 48 -3.12 -3.67 -13.55
N THR A 49 -2.31 -2.67 -13.22
CA THR A 49 -0.94 -2.50 -13.71
C THR A 49 0.05 -2.37 -12.58
N GLU A 50 1.28 -2.82 -12.79
CA GLU A 50 2.39 -2.70 -11.85
C GLU A 50 3.61 -1.98 -12.44
N GLY A 51 4.41 -1.43 -11.55
CA GLY A 51 5.63 -0.69 -11.85
C GLY A 51 5.35 0.73 -12.33
N TRP A 52 6.40 1.53 -12.31
CA TRP A 52 6.36 2.90 -12.83
C TRP A 52 5.97 2.94 -14.32
N GLU A 53 6.29 1.86 -15.05
CA GLU A 53 5.97 1.71 -16.47
C GLU A 53 4.58 1.13 -16.73
N ARG A 54 3.81 0.87 -15.67
CA ARG A 54 2.40 0.45 -15.73
C ARG A 54 2.18 -0.77 -16.63
N LYS A 55 3.00 -1.80 -16.44
CA LYS A 55 2.81 -3.07 -17.16
C LYS A 55 1.49 -3.69 -16.72
N VAL A 56 0.64 -4.05 -17.68
CA VAL A 56 -0.63 -4.74 -17.40
C VAL A 56 -0.32 -6.11 -16.80
N LYS A 57 -0.84 -6.38 -15.60
CA LYS A 57 -0.67 -7.67 -14.93
C LYS A 57 -1.99 -8.45 -14.86
N LYS A 58 -3.13 -7.75 -14.75
CA LYS A 58 -4.48 -8.36 -14.75
C LYS A 58 -5.48 -7.42 -15.44
N PHE A 59 -6.53 -7.99 -16.03
CA PHE A 59 -7.61 -7.25 -16.69
C PHE A 59 -8.94 -8.02 -16.58
N GLY A 60 -10.05 -7.38 -16.94
CA GLY A 60 -11.38 -8.00 -16.88
C GLY A 60 -11.88 -8.19 -15.45
N ILE A 61 -12.65 -9.25 -15.21
CA ILE A 61 -13.31 -9.51 -13.91
C ILE A 61 -12.28 -9.62 -12.77
N GLU A 62 -11.13 -10.23 -13.02
CA GLU A 62 -10.10 -10.39 -11.99
C GLU A 62 -9.57 -9.05 -11.47
N ALA A 63 -9.27 -8.11 -12.36
CA ALA A 63 -8.82 -6.77 -11.96
C ALA A 63 -9.92 -5.96 -11.25
N ARG A 64 -11.17 -6.16 -11.65
CA ARG A 64 -12.34 -5.58 -10.96
C ARG A 64 -12.47 -6.09 -9.53
N GLU A 65 -12.35 -7.39 -9.31
CA GLU A 65 -12.43 -7.97 -7.96
C GLU A 65 -11.28 -7.49 -7.06
N ILE A 66 -10.08 -7.28 -7.61
CA ILE A 66 -8.98 -6.62 -6.88
C ILE A 66 -9.38 -5.21 -6.45
N LYS A 67 -9.97 -4.41 -7.36
CA LYS A 67 -10.38 -3.04 -7.02
C LYS A 67 -11.46 -3.02 -5.94
N LYS A 68 -12.45 -3.90 -6.05
CA LYS A 68 -13.51 -4.06 -5.03
C LYS A 68 -12.92 -4.43 -3.68
N HIS A 69 -12.02 -5.41 -3.63
CA HIS A 69 -11.34 -5.80 -2.40
C HIS A 69 -10.55 -4.63 -1.79
N ILE A 70 -9.80 -3.89 -2.61
CA ILE A 70 -9.06 -2.69 -2.14
C ILE A 70 -10.02 -1.69 -1.50
N ASN A 71 -11.13 -1.37 -2.17
CA ASN A 71 -12.05 -0.32 -1.74
C ASN A 71 -12.93 -0.72 -0.54
N LEU A 72 -13.33 -1.99 -0.46
CA LEU A 72 -14.32 -2.46 0.51
C LEU A 72 -13.71 -3.16 1.73
N VAL A 73 -12.48 -3.64 1.62
CA VAL A 73 -11.82 -4.42 2.68
C VAL A 73 -10.51 -3.76 3.08
N ARG A 74 -9.57 -3.57 2.14
CA ARG A 74 -8.19 -3.20 2.47
C ARG A 74 -8.04 -1.80 3.08
N ILE A 75 -8.72 -0.80 2.51
CA ILE A 75 -8.60 0.60 2.95
C ILE A 75 -9.70 1.02 3.91
N TYR A 76 -10.57 0.07 4.29
CA TYR A 76 -11.64 0.34 5.23
C TYR A 76 -11.07 0.48 6.66
N PRO A 77 -11.67 1.30 7.53
CA PRO A 77 -11.26 1.37 8.93
C PRO A 77 -11.37 0.00 9.63
N PRO A 78 -10.58 -0.23 10.70
CA PRO A 78 -10.66 -1.45 11.49
C PRO A 78 -12.10 -1.78 11.88
N HIS A 79 -12.45 -3.06 11.78
CA HIS A 79 -13.79 -3.53 12.14
C HIS A 79 -14.00 -3.47 13.65
N ARG A 80 -12.93 -3.72 14.41
CA ARG A 80 -12.93 -3.58 15.87
C ARG A 80 -12.69 -2.14 16.27
N ARG A 81 -13.41 -1.70 17.30
CA ARG A 81 -13.31 -0.34 17.88
C ARG A 81 -12.64 -0.31 19.24
N ASP A 82 -12.28 -1.47 19.78
CA ASP A 82 -11.47 -1.59 20.98
C ASP A 82 -9.98 -1.39 20.66
N GLU A 83 -9.22 -0.84 21.61
CA GLU A 83 -7.80 -0.49 21.46
C GLU A 83 -6.97 -1.66 20.91
N ILE A 84 -7.09 -2.82 21.53
CA ILE A 84 -6.35 -4.04 21.16
C ILE A 84 -6.70 -4.46 19.73
N GLY A 85 -7.99 -4.43 19.39
CA GLY A 85 -8.47 -4.74 18.05
C GLY A 85 -7.93 -3.80 16.98
N ILE A 86 -7.92 -2.49 17.25
CA ILE A 86 -7.39 -1.48 16.33
C ILE A 86 -5.90 -1.71 16.09
N PHE A 87 -5.09 -1.89 17.14
CA PHE A 87 -3.65 -2.12 17.00
C PHE A 87 -3.33 -3.41 16.26
N LYS A 88 -4.08 -4.50 16.53
CA LYS A 88 -3.90 -5.77 15.83
C LYS A 88 -4.24 -5.68 14.35
N GLU A 89 -5.28 -4.95 13.98
CA GLU A 89 -5.68 -4.76 12.58
C GLU A 89 -4.79 -3.72 11.85
N ALA A 90 -4.15 -2.81 12.60
CA ALA A 90 -3.18 -1.86 12.07
C ALA A 90 -1.77 -2.46 11.88
N ASP A 91 -1.56 -3.71 12.30
CA ASP A 91 -0.30 -4.45 12.17
C ASP A 91 0.05 -4.79 10.70
N GLU A 92 1.10 -5.58 10.46
CA GLU A 92 1.74 -5.79 9.16
C GLU A 92 0.82 -5.77 7.93
N LEU A 93 1.14 -4.83 7.02
CA LEU A 93 0.45 -4.70 5.74
C LEU A 93 0.83 -5.85 4.82
N GLN A 94 -0.02 -6.85 4.73
CA GLN A 94 0.07 -7.86 3.66
C GLN A 94 -0.16 -7.17 2.31
N PHE A 95 0.83 -7.10 1.44
CA PHE A 95 0.66 -6.67 0.05
C PHE A 95 -0.09 -7.77 -0.72
N ILE A 96 -1.09 -7.41 -1.54
CA ILE A 96 -1.97 -8.38 -2.24
C ILE A 96 -1.25 -9.18 -3.34
N ALA A 97 0.04 -8.92 -3.60
CA ALA A 97 0.83 -9.80 -4.45
C ALA A 97 2.30 -9.81 -4.03
N PRO A 98 3.00 -10.96 -4.12
CA PRO A 98 4.45 -10.96 -4.21
C PRO A 98 4.81 -10.23 -5.50
N HIS A 99 5.38 -9.05 -5.34
CA HIS A 99 5.71 -8.15 -6.43
C HIS A 99 7.09 -8.54 -6.96
N ASP A 100 7.25 -8.71 -8.27
CA ASP A 100 8.58 -8.86 -8.89
C ASP A 100 9.51 -7.71 -8.46
N SER A 101 8.97 -6.50 -8.28
CA SER A 101 9.73 -5.33 -7.79
C SER A 101 9.97 -5.27 -6.27
N HIS A 102 9.26 -6.06 -5.45
CA HIS A 102 9.60 -6.18 -4.02
C HIS A 102 10.83 -7.09 -3.83
N GLU A 103 10.95 -8.14 -4.66
CA GLU A 103 12.15 -8.98 -4.76
C GLU A 103 13.37 -8.21 -5.30
N ILE A 104 13.19 -7.35 -6.32
CA ILE A 104 14.26 -6.51 -6.86
C ILE A 104 14.73 -5.47 -5.83
N ALA A 105 13.81 -4.84 -5.11
CA ALA A 105 14.17 -3.83 -4.09
C ALA A 105 14.87 -4.45 -2.86
N LYS A 106 14.52 -5.68 -2.44
CA LYS A 106 15.21 -6.39 -1.36
C LYS A 106 16.63 -6.82 -1.75
N LYS A 107 16.89 -7.13 -3.02
CA LYS A 107 18.23 -7.51 -3.51
C LYS A 107 19.19 -6.34 -3.73
N ALA A 108 18.68 -5.11 -3.69
CA ALA A 108 19.45 -3.89 -3.91
C ALA A 108 19.85 -3.15 -2.61
N LYS A 109 19.49 -3.70 -1.45
CA LYS A 109 19.96 -3.31 -0.12
C LYS A 109 20.96 -4.36 0.39
#